data_AF-A0A957CAI9-F1
#
_entry.id   AF-A0A957CAI9-F1
#
_cell.length_a   1.000
_cell.length_b   1.000
_cell.length_c   1.000
_cell.angle_alpha   90.00
_cell.angle_beta   90.00
_cell.angle_gamma   90.00
#
_symmetry.space_group_name_H-M   'P 1'
#
loop_
_entity.id
_entity.type
_entity.pdbx_description
1 polymer ?
#
loop_
_entity_poly.entity_id
_entity_poly.type
_entity_poly.pdbx_seq_one_letter_code
_entity_poly.pdbx_strand_id
1 'polypeptide(L)'
;MTSSPSPFQFAVQPSANANTVSVAAATLFAKFIKKLGIPTLVVSLICLIYVVAILAKAQGDPLEFVFYDGHYSFQITYRLFGEAASMPDAYPYAHKIPDAYRLQRILYPLVARLLALGWPSLIPWTLILVNLIAITAGTWITERLLHHYGVSNWYALVYGLHASNLVVLRSDMTDALAQTLVMLAIWAWVQHKHRWQIFWFALAMLTKETAFLFIAAYGLYSLQQRNWRKAMGLGISLVPYFLWQIFLLNWLGEFGFTSGQPIVWLPFGGWLMSLEISWQAFLLISLLIIPLALIPTLAGLIISIKSIVQGFFHPYAYAILFNALFMLFLPHLTYRESSAVIRVVQGLTISLLLFGALTKSKRILNYSILWLFANVIVISSI
;
A
#
# COMPACT_ATOMS: atom_id res chain seq x y z
N MET A 1 73.66 9.57 28.06
CA MET A 1 73.49 9.90 26.63
C MET A 1 73.70 8.63 25.84
N THR A 2 72.79 8.02 25.08
CA THR A 2 71.34 8.10 24.90
C THR A 2 71.00 6.72 24.32
N SER A 3 70.16 5.99 25.01
CA SER A 3 69.70 4.62 24.76
C SER A 3 68.76 4.54 23.54
N SER A 4 69.03 3.63 22.60
CA SER A 4 68.09 3.24 21.55
C SER A 4 67.40 1.92 21.93
N PRO A 5 66.07 1.90 22.15
CA PRO A 5 65.32 0.66 22.22
C PRO A 5 64.72 0.29 20.85
N SER A 6 64.56 -1.02 20.66
CA SER A 6 63.97 -1.74 19.52
C SER A 6 62.52 -1.34 19.20
N PRO A 7 62.02 -1.63 17.98
CA PRO A 7 60.68 -1.27 17.56
C PRO A 7 59.61 -2.13 18.26
N PHE A 8 58.61 -1.45 18.85
CA PHE A 8 57.38 -2.08 19.33
C PHE A 8 56.55 -2.60 18.14
N GLN A 9 56.41 -3.92 18.04
CA GLN A 9 55.38 -4.57 17.24
C GLN A 9 54.02 -4.37 17.93
N PHE A 10 53.15 -3.52 17.36
CA PHE A 10 51.73 -3.53 17.69
C PHE A 10 51.08 -4.72 17.00
N ALA A 11 50.88 -5.81 17.74
CA ALA A 11 50.00 -6.89 17.33
C ALA A 11 48.56 -6.36 17.30
N VAL A 12 48.01 -6.15 16.10
CA VAL A 12 46.58 -5.94 15.90
C VAL A 12 45.87 -7.24 16.26
N GLN A 13 45.23 -7.28 17.43
CA GLN A 13 44.30 -8.36 17.76
C GLN A 13 43.12 -8.32 16.77
N PRO A 14 42.74 -9.44 16.12
CA PRO A 14 41.53 -9.50 15.32
C PRO A 14 40.33 -9.29 16.22
N SER A 15 39.45 -8.36 15.84
CA SER A 15 38.24 -8.01 16.58
C SER A 15 37.28 -9.20 16.68
N ALA A 16 37.23 -9.83 17.86
CA ALA A 16 36.27 -10.88 18.21
C ALA A 16 34.79 -10.45 18.15
N ASN A 17 34.52 -9.17 17.88
CA ASN A 17 33.18 -8.58 17.86
C ASN A 17 32.45 -8.69 16.51
N ALA A 18 33.14 -8.90 15.38
CA ALA A 18 32.47 -8.98 14.08
C ALA A 18 31.72 -10.33 13.90
N ASN A 19 32.32 -11.42 14.37
CA ASN A 19 31.77 -12.77 14.24
C ASN A 19 30.55 -13.00 15.16
N THR A 20 30.53 -12.40 16.36
CA THR A 20 29.42 -12.54 17.31
C THR A 20 28.17 -11.78 16.86
N VAL A 21 28.33 -10.59 16.27
CA VAL A 21 27.21 -9.82 15.68
C VAL A 21 26.63 -10.53 14.45
N SER A 22 27.47 -11.11 13.60
CA SER A 22 27.04 -11.88 12.42
C SER A 22 26.21 -13.12 12.80
N VAL A 23 26.65 -13.90 13.80
CA VAL A 23 25.93 -15.10 14.25
C VAL A 23 24.62 -14.76 14.96
N ALA A 24 24.58 -13.69 15.76
CA ALA A 24 23.36 -13.22 16.40
C ALA A 24 22.32 -12.73 15.38
N ALA A 25 22.75 -11.95 14.39
CA ALA A 25 21.91 -11.50 13.29
C ALA A 25 21.37 -12.69 12.47
N ALA A 26 22.21 -13.66 12.12
CA ALA A 26 21.80 -14.87 11.41
C ALA A 26 20.79 -15.71 12.21
N THR A 27 20.95 -15.80 13.54
CA THR A 27 20.03 -16.55 14.42
C THR A 27 18.68 -15.84 14.56
N LEU A 28 18.68 -14.52 14.70
CA LEU A 28 17.46 -13.70 14.71
C LEU A 28 16.73 -13.79 13.35
N PHE A 29 17.47 -13.73 12.26
CA PHE A 29 16.95 -13.87 10.91
C PHE A 29 16.34 -15.25 10.67
N ALA A 30 17.01 -16.32 11.10
CA ALA A 30 16.48 -17.68 11.01
C ALA A 30 15.20 -17.88 11.85
N LYS A 31 15.15 -17.30 13.07
CA LYS A 31 13.92 -17.31 13.90
C LYS A 31 12.80 -16.51 13.26
N PHE A 32 13.11 -15.40 12.60
CA PHE A 32 12.15 -14.58 11.86
C PHE A 32 11.58 -15.34 10.65
N ILE A 33 12.44 -15.96 9.83
CA ILE A 33 12.03 -16.78 8.68
C ILE A 33 11.10 -17.91 9.13
N LYS A 34 11.41 -18.60 10.23
CA LYS A 34 10.54 -19.66 10.79
C LYS A 34 9.14 -19.17 11.20
N LYS A 35 8.96 -17.88 11.47
CA LYS A 35 7.65 -17.27 11.81
C LYS A 35 6.86 -16.79 10.59
N LEU A 36 7.52 -16.63 9.44
CA LEU A 36 6.88 -16.34 8.16
C LEU A 36 6.26 -17.64 7.64
N GLY A 37 5.04 -17.58 7.14
CA GLY A 37 4.51 -18.71 6.41
C GLY A 37 5.07 -18.79 5.00
N ILE A 38 4.90 -19.96 4.40
CA ILE A 38 5.42 -20.28 3.06
C ILE A 38 4.94 -19.25 2.02
N PRO A 39 3.65 -18.84 1.96
CA PRO A 39 3.21 -17.84 0.97
C PRO A 39 3.94 -16.50 1.15
N THR A 40 4.13 -16.05 2.39
CA THR A 40 4.83 -14.79 2.68
C THR A 40 6.28 -14.83 2.19
N LEU A 41 6.98 -15.95 2.39
CA LEU A 41 8.35 -16.13 1.89
C LEU A 41 8.40 -16.10 0.36
N VAL A 42 7.45 -16.75 -0.30
CA VAL A 42 7.33 -16.74 -1.77
C VAL A 42 7.14 -15.32 -2.28
N VAL A 43 6.22 -14.53 -1.70
CA VAL A 43 6.01 -13.13 -2.09
C VAL A 43 7.26 -12.29 -1.86
N SER A 44 7.88 -12.42 -0.69
CA SER A 44 9.09 -11.67 -0.34
C SER A 44 10.21 -11.94 -1.34
N LEU A 45 10.42 -13.21 -1.70
CA LEU A 45 11.44 -13.62 -2.66
C LEU A 45 11.14 -13.08 -4.07
N ILE A 46 9.89 -13.19 -4.54
CA ILE A 46 9.49 -12.66 -5.85
C ILE A 46 9.69 -11.14 -5.90
N CYS A 47 9.24 -10.40 -4.88
CA CYS A 47 9.43 -8.95 -4.82
C CYS A 47 10.92 -8.56 -4.73
N LEU A 48 11.75 -9.33 -4.01
CA LEU A 48 13.19 -9.09 -3.95
C LEU A 48 13.84 -9.33 -5.32
N ILE A 49 13.53 -10.44 -5.98
CA ILE A 49 14.02 -10.75 -7.34
C ILE A 49 13.60 -9.64 -8.31
N TYR A 50 12.35 -9.18 -8.21
CA TYR A 50 11.83 -8.08 -9.01
C TYR A 50 12.64 -6.79 -8.84
N VAL A 51 12.90 -6.38 -7.59
CA VAL A 51 13.72 -5.20 -7.29
C VAL A 51 15.15 -5.35 -7.81
N VAL A 52 15.78 -6.50 -7.55
CA VAL A 52 17.15 -6.78 -8.00
C VAL A 52 17.25 -6.78 -9.53
N ALA A 53 16.27 -7.34 -10.24
CA ALA A 53 16.25 -7.35 -11.70
C ALA A 53 16.17 -5.94 -12.30
N ILE A 54 15.33 -5.06 -11.73
CA ILE A 54 15.22 -3.67 -12.18
C ILE A 54 16.51 -2.90 -11.86
N LEU A 55 17.06 -3.03 -10.65
CA LEU A 55 18.33 -2.41 -10.29
C LEU A 55 19.46 -2.88 -11.21
N ALA A 56 19.52 -4.16 -11.56
CA ALA A 56 20.50 -4.68 -12.50
C ALA A 56 20.35 -4.05 -13.90
N LYS A 57 19.11 -3.88 -14.38
CA LYS A 57 18.82 -3.19 -15.65
C LYS A 57 19.22 -1.70 -15.59
N ALA A 58 19.05 -1.07 -14.43
CA ALA A 58 19.37 0.33 -14.16
C ALA A 58 20.82 0.58 -13.74
N GLN A 59 21.72 -0.42 -13.88
CA GLN A 59 23.13 -0.32 -13.46
C GLN A 59 23.31 0.07 -11.97
N GLY A 60 22.34 -0.28 -11.13
CA GLY A 60 22.34 -0.01 -9.70
C GLY A 60 21.76 1.35 -9.29
N ASP A 61 21.20 2.14 -10.21
CA ASP A 61 20.57 3.42 -9.87
C ASP A 61 19.17 3.22 -9.26
N PRO A 62 18.96 3.52 -7.96
CA PRO A 62 17.65 3.40 -7.32
C PRO A 62 16.66 4.48 -7.77
N LEU A 63 17.13 5.58 -8.41
CA LEU A 63 16.24 6.61 -8.94
C LEU A 63 15.37 6.10 -10.08
N GLU A 64 15.73 4.97 -10.69
CA GLU A 64 14.89 4.29 -11.68
C GLU A 64 13.51 3.92 -11.10
N PHE A 65 13.39 3.68 -9.79
CA PHE A 65 12.11 3.40 -9.11
C PHE A 65 11.29 4.67 -8.88
N VAL A 66 11.94 5.82 -8.93
CA VAL A 66 11.35 7.12 -8.69
C VAL A 66 10.86 7.74 -10.02
N PHE A 67 9.95 7.02 -10.69
CA PHE A 67 9.33 7.46 -11.94
C PHE A 67 7.80 7.45 -11.83
N TYR A 68 7.11 8.06 -12.80
CA TYR A 68 5.65 8.26 -12.77
C TYR A 68 5.24 8.96 -11.46
N ASP A 69 4.15 8.61 -10.76
CA ASP A 69 3.76 9.30 -9.51
C ASP A 69 4.77 9.16 -8.33
N GLY A 70 5.76 8.26 -8.42
CA GLY A 70 6.78 8.06 -7.38
C GLY A 70 7.67 9.27 -7.12
N HIS A 71 7.89 10.10 -8.13
CA HIS A 71 8.72 11.31 -7.98
C HIS A 71 8.13 12.29 -6.97
N TYR A 72 6.82 12.31 -6.77
CA TYR A 72 6.22 13.14 -5.73
C TYR A 72 6.52 12.60 -4.34
N SER A 73 6.47 11.28 -4.13
CA SER A 73 6.90 10.68 -2.85
C SER A 73 8.34 11.05 -2.54
N PHE A 74 9.23 10.93 -3.52
CA PHE A 74 10.64 11.31 -3.40
C PHE A 74 10.81 12.80 -3.11
N GLN A 75 10.15 13.68 -3.86
CA GLN A 75 10.21 15.13 -3.64
C GLN A 75 9.72 15.53 -2.26
N ILE A 76 8.59 14.97 -1.80
CA ILE A 76 8.08 15.22 -0.45
C ILE A 76 9.14 14.76 0.57
N THR A 77 9.67 13.54 0.43
CA THR A 77 10.70 12.98 1.32
C THR A 77 11.96 13.84 1.37
N TYR A 78 12.42 14.29 0.21
CA TYR A 78 13.63 15.10 0.07
C TYR A 78 13.43 16.50 0.66
N ARG A 79 12.28 17.14 0.39
CA ARG A 79 12.00 18.52 0.81
C ARG A 79 11.50 18.64 2.24
N LEU A 80 11.07 17.54 2.87
CA LEU A 80 10.74 17.53 4.30
C LEU A 80 11.93 18.10 5.10
N PHE A 81 11.69 19.21 5.81
CA PHE A 81 12.65 19.92 6.67
C PHE A 81 13.73 20.80 5.99
N GLY A 82 13.45 21.34 4.80
CA GLY A 82 14.18 22.53 4.32
C GLY A 82 15.38 22.27 3.41
N GLU A 83 15.63 21.03 3.00
CA GLU A 83 16.64 20.67 1.98
C GLU A 83 16.18 20.97 0.54
N ALA A 84 15.09 21.72 0.36
CA ALA A 84 14.59 22.09 -0.96
C ALA A 84 15.64 22.83 -1.81
N ALA A 85 16.57 23.55 -1.18
CA ALA A 85 17.64 24.30 -1.85
C ALA A 85 18.79 23.42 -2.39
N SER A 86 18.90 22.15 -1.97
CA SER A 86 19.98 21.24 -2.39
C SER A 86 19.53 20.16 -3.36
N MET A 87 18.27 20.20 -3.80
CA MET A 87 17.77 19.22 -4.76
C MET A 87 18.57 19.34 -6.06
N PRO A 88 19.19 18.27 -6.57
CA PRO A 88 20.00 18.37 -7.77
C PRO A 88 19.15 18.86 -8.94
N ASP A 89 19.55 19.96 -9.59
CA ASP A 89 18.87 20.48 -10.79
C ASP A 89 18.79 19.43 -11.91
N ALA A 90 19.71 18.46 -11.88
CA ALA A 90 19.76 17.31 -12.78
C ALA A 90 18.59 16.31 -12.59
N TYR A 91 17.84 16.35 -11.48
CA TYR A 91 16.74 15.42 -11.25
C TYR A 91 15.51 15.80 -12.10
N PRO A 92 14.99 14.86 -12.93
CA PRO A 92 13.77 15.10 -13.69
C PRO A 92 12.63 15.53 -12.75
N TYR A 93 11.96 16.64 -13.06
CA TYR A 93 10.88 17.23 -12.25
C TYR A 93 11.30 17.97 -10.97
N ALA A 94 12.59 18.26 -10.73
CA ALA A 94 13.03 19.09 -9.60
C ALA A 94 12.30 20.44 -9.50
N HIS A 95 11.78 20.98 -10.62
CA HIS A 95 11.01 22.22 -10.68
C HIS A 95 9.53 22.09 -10.28
N LYS A 96 8.96 20.88 -10.25
CA LYS A 96 7.55 20.68 -9.86
C LYS A 96 7.45 20.64 -8.34
N ILE A 97 6.52 21.40 -7.78
CA ILE A 97 6.17 21.34 -6.36
C ILE A 97 4.97 20.39 -6.23
N PRO A 98 5.00 19.43 -5.29
CA PRO A 98 3.84 18.59 -5.01
C PRO A 98 2.62 19.45 -4.66
N ASP A 99 1.48 19.14 -5.27
CA ASP A 99 0.19 19.76 -4.96
C ASP A 99 -0.35 19.31 -3.58
N ALA A 100 -1.39 19.99 -3.08
CA ALA A 100 -2.03 19.60 -1.82
C ALA A 100 -2.56 18.16 -1.85
N TYR A 101 -3.00 17.69 -3.03
CA TYR A 101 -3.49 16.33 -3.25
C TYR A 101 -2.44 15.26 -2.97
N ARG A 102 -1.17 15.50 -3.29
CA ARG A 102 -0.10 14.54 -2.99
C ARG A 102 0.47 14.72 -1.59
N LEU A 103 0.50 15.96 -1.11
CA LEU A 103 0.97 16.27 0.25
C LEU A 103 0.08 15.71 1.35
N GLN A 104 -1.20 15.39 1.07
CA GLN A 104 -2.05 14.71 2.06
C GLN A 104 -1.54 13.32 2.46
N ARG A 105 -0.71 12.69 1.62
CA ARG A 105 -0.21 11.31 1.80
C ARG A 105 1.16 11.28 2.47
N ILE A 106 1.27 12.01 3.58
CA ILE A 106 2.56 12.35 4.22
C ILE A 106 3.27 11.17 4.88
N LEU A 107 2.54 10.11 5.29
CA LEU A 107 3.13 9.07 6.14
C LEU A 107 4.23 8.26 5.44
N TYR A 108 4.03 7.89 4.17
CA TYR A 108 5.02 7.11 3.43
C TYR A 108 6.35 7.87 3.24
N PRO A 109 6.34 9.12 2.74
CA PRO A 109 7.54 9.97 2.72
C PRO A 109 8.19 10.16 4.10
N LEU A 110 7.39 10.37 5.14
CA LEU A 110 7.90 10.56 6.49
C LEU A 110 8.65 9.32 7.01
N VAL A 111 8.10 8.13 6.81
CA VAL A 111 8.75 6.86 7.22
C VAL A 111 10.04 6.65 6.44
N ALA A 112 10.03 6.88 5.12
CA ALA A 112 11.23 6.77 4.31
C ALA A 112 12.32 7.75 4.77
N ARG A 113 11.97 9.01 5.05
CA ARG A 113 12.90 10.02 5.58
C ARG A 113 13.52 9.61 6.91
N LEU A 114 12.70 9.09 7.83
CA LEU A 114 13.17 8.60 9.12
C LEU A 114 14.17 7.45 8.96
N LEU A 115 13.92 6.53 8.02
CA LEU A 115 14.85 5.43 7.71
C LEU A 115 16.11 5.89 6.99
N ALA A 116 16.05 6.98 6.23
CA ALA A 116 17.21 7.58 5.58
C ALA A 116 18.14 8.30 6.57
N LEU A 117 17.69 8.50 7.82
CA LEU A 117 18.45 9.16 8.89
C LEU A 117 18.98 10.55 8.49
N GLY A 118 18.26 11.23 7.59
CA GLY A 118 18.64 12.54 7.04
C GLY A 118 19.65 12.51 5.90
N TRP A 119 20.06 11.34 5.39
CA TRP A 119 21.01 11.23 4.27
C TRP A 119 20.26 11.24 2.94
N PRO A 120 20.40 12.29 2.10
CA PRO A 120 19.58 12.41 0.89
C PRO A 120 19.82 11.30 -0.14
N SER A 121 21.04 10.76 -0.21
CA SER A 121 21.40 9.66 -1.10
C SER A 121 20.74 8.33 -0.73
N LEU A 122 20.29 8.16 0.52
CA LEU A 122 19.60 6.96 0.98
C LEU A 122 18.08 7.00 0.72
N ILE A 123 17.53 8.17 0.38
CA ILE A 123 16.09 8.35 0.21
C ILE A 123 15.50 7.35 -0.81
N PRO A 124 16.02 7.20 -2.05
CA PRO A 124 15.47 6.25 -3.01
C PRO A 124 15.48 4.81 -2.49
N TRP A 125 16.56 4.40 -1.83
CA TRP A 125 16.68 3.07 -1.22
C TRP A 125 15.64 2.84 -0.12
N THR A 126 15.38 3.85 0.71
CA THR A 126 14.42 3.73 1.81
C THR A 126 12.98 3.68 1.32
N LEU A 127 12.65 4.36 0.21
CA LEU A 127 11.32 4.27 -0.42
C LEU A 127 11.03 2.84 -0.90
N ILE A 128 11.99 2.25 -1.62
CA ILE A 128 11.94 0.85 -2.09
C ILE A 128 11.80 -0.09 -0.88
N LEU A 129 12.64 0.11 0.15
CA LEU A 129 12.65 -0.72 1.36
C LEU A 129 11.31 -0.68 2.11
N VAL A 130 10.72 0.50 2.27
CA VAL A 130 9.40 0.65 2.93
C VAL A 130 8.34 -0.12 2.18
N ASN A 131 8.32 -0.05 0.85
CA ASN A 131 7.36 -0.79 0.03
C ASN A 131 7.58 -2.31 0.11
N LEU A 132 8.83 -2.77 0.04
CA LEU A 132 9.15 -4.19 0.16
C LEU A 132 8.71 -4.76 1.53
N ILE A 133 8.99 -4.03 2.61
CA ILE A 133 8.57 -4.39 3.97
C ILE A 133 7.04 -4.37 4.06
N ALA A 134 6.39 -3.34 3.52
CA ALA A 134 4.93 -3.23 3.56
C ALA A 134 4.26 -4.42 2.86
N ILE A 135 4.64 -4.73 1.61
CA ILE A 135 4.08 -5.87 0.85
C ILE A 135 4.26 -7.19 1.62
N THR A 136 5.45 -7.40 2.16
CA THR A 136 5.78 -8.60 2.94
C THR A 136 4.94 -8.69 4.22
N ALA A 137 4.88 -7.61 5.00
CA ALA A 137 4.11 -7.55 6.24
C ALA A 137 2.60 -7.68 5.99
N GLY A 138 2.07 -7.03 4.96
CA GLY A 138 0.68 -7.14 4.56
C GLY A 138 0.31 -8.56 4.13
N THR A 139 1.19 -9.23 3.40
CA THR A 139 1.01 -10.64 3.01
C THR A 139 0.98 -11.53 4.25
N TRP A 140 1.91 -11.33 5.17
CA TRP A 140 1.96 -12.07 6.43
C TRP A 140 0.68 -11.90 7.26
N ILE A 141 0.17 -10.67 7.38
CA ILE A 141 -1.09 -10.41 8.11
C ILE A 141 -2.28 -11.06 7.42
N THR A 142 -2.32 -10.99 6.08
CA THR A 142 -3.35 -11.66 5.28
C THR A 142 -3.33 -13.16 5.56
N GLU A 143 -2.14 -13.77 5.60
CA GLU A 143 -1.96 -15.16 5.95
C GLU A 143 -2.52 -15.49 7.33
N ARG A 144 -2.25 -14.65 8.34
CA ARG A 144 -2.79 -14.82 9.70
C ARG A 144 -4.31 -14.71 9.75
N LEU A 145 -4.90 -13.80 8.97
CA LEU A 145 -6.35 -13.67 8.83
C LEU A 145 -6.97 -14.90 8.16
N LEU A 146 -6.38 -15.39 7.07
CA LEU A 146 -6.83 -16.59 6.37
C LEU A 146 -6.76 -17.84 7.27
N HIS A 147 -5.64 -18.00 7.98
CA HIS A 147 -5.48 -19.05 8.96
C HIS A 147 -6.52 -18.95 10.09
N HIS A 148 -6.80 -17.74 10.59
CA HIS A 148 -7.81 -17.51 11.61
C HIS A 148 -9.21 -17.96 11.16
N TYR A 149 -9.57 -17.74 9.89
CA TYR A 149 -10.83 -18.20 9.31
C TYR A 149 -10.81 -19.68 8.88
N GLY A 150 -9.70 -20.39 9.06
CA GLY A 150 -9.57 -21.82 8.74
C GLY A 150 -9.60 -22.10 7.24
N VAL A 151 -9.12 -21.16 6.41
CA VAL A 151 -8.95 -21.34 4.96
C VAL A 151 -7.47 -21.42 4.59
N SER A 152 -7.17 -21.86 3.36
CA SER A 152 -5.78 -22.04 2.92
C SER A 152 -4.99 -20.73 2.95
N ASN A 153 -3.81 -20.75 3.57
CA ASN A 153 -2.88 -19.63 3.62
C ASN A 153 -2.39 -19.19 2.24
N TRP A 154 -2.45 -20.07 1.23
CA TRP A 154 -2.02 -19.76 -0.13
C TRP A 154 -2.84 -18.67 -0.82
N TYR A 155 -4.07 -18.41 -0.36
CA TYR A 155 -4.82 -17.25 -0.87
C TYR A 155 -4.17 -15.90 -0.48
N ALA A 156 -3.21 -15.88 0.45
CA ALA A 156 -2.41 -14.68 0.74
C ALA A 156 -1.59 -14.21 -0.46
N LEU A 157 -1.29 -15.10 -1.42
CA LEU A 157 -0.66 -14.71 -2.68
C LEU A 157 -1.50 -13.70 -3.46
N VAL A 158 -2.83 -13.75 -3.36
CA VAL A 158 -3.74 -12.79 -4.00
C VAL A 158 -3.51 -11.38 -3.48
N TYR A 159 -3.21 -11.23 -2.18
CA TYR A 159 -2.81 -9.94 -1.62
C TYR A 159 -1.40 -9.57 -2.06
N GLY A 160 -0.42 -10.45 -1.81
CA GLY A 160 0.99 -10.11 -1.93
C GLY A 160 1.46 -9.90 -3.37
N LEU A 161 1.05 -10.79 -4.27
CA LEU A 161 1.33 -10.72 -5.71
C LEU A 161 0.20 -10.02 -6.47
N HIS A 162 -0.62 -9.21 -5.81
CA HIS A 162 -1.55 -8.36 -6.55
C HIS A 162 -0.78 -7.42 -7.46
N ALA A 163 -1.24 -7.21 -8.70
CA ALA A 163 -0.57 -6.37 -9.68
C ALA A 163 -0.30 -4.94 -9.17
N SER A 164 -1.16 -4.43 -8.28
CA SER A 164 -0.96 -3.12 -7.64
C SER A 164 0.31 -3.06 -6.81
N ASN A 165 0.66 -4.13 -6.08
CA ASN A 165 1.87 -4.15 -5.25
C ASN A 165 3.13 -4.11 -6.12
N LEU A 166 3.12 -4.78 -7.28
CA LEU A 166 4.24 -4.72 -8.21
C LEU A 166 4.37 -3.33 -8.85
N VAL A 167 3.25 -2.72 -9.26
CA VAL A 167 3.23 -1.33 -9.77
C VAL A 167 3.76 -0.36 -8.70
N VAL A 168 3.32 -0.52 -7.46
CA VAL A 168 3.73 0.33 -6.35
C VAL A 168 5.21 0.16 -6.02
N LEU A 169 5.70 -1.08 -6.03
CA LEU A 169 7.10 -1.38 -5.80
C LEU A 169 7.98 -0.83 -6.93
N ARG A 170 7.47 -0.83 -8.17
CA ARG A 170 8.17 -0.29 -9.33
C ARG A 170 8.24 1.24 -9.29
N SER A 171 7.19 1.92 -8.82
CA SER A 171 7.03 3.38 -8.92
C SER A 171 7.01 4.11 -7.56
N ASP A 172 7.54 3.52 -6.48
CA ASP A 172 7.62 4.12 -5.12
C ASP A 172 6.36 4.89 -4.67
N MET A 173 5.20 4.24 -4.81
CA MET A 173 3.90 4.79 -4.42
C MET A 173 3.53 4.43 -2.98
N THR A 174 2.52 5.10 -2.42
CA THR A 174 2.14 4.95 -1.01
C THR A 174 1.21 3.77 -0.71
N ASP A 175 0.65 3.13 -1.74
CA ASP A 175 -0.49 2.21 -1.60
C ASP A 175 -0.17 0.96 -0.78
N ALA A 176 1.02 0.37 -0.96
CA ALA A 176 1.41 -0.86 -0.28
C ALA A 176 1.45 -0.65 1.24
N LEU A 177 2.00 0.50 1.67
CA LEU A 177 1.98 0.90 3.09
C LEU A 177 0.54 1.11 3.58
N ALA A 178 -0.29 1.84 2.82
CA ALA A 178 -1.68 2.09 3.20
C ALA A 178 -2.47 0.79 3.40
N GLN A 179 -2.39 -0.13 2.44
CA GLN A 179 -3.10 -1.42 2.50
C GLN A 179 -2.59 -2.28 3.66
N THR A 180 -1.29 -2.27 3.92
CA THR A 180 -0.71 -3.02 5.03
C THR A 180 -1.19 -2.49 6.38
N LEU A 181 -1.29 -1.16 6.53
CA LEU A 181 -1.85 -0.51 7.72
C LEU A 181 -3.35 -0.82 7.88
N VAL A 182 -4.11 -0.86 6.79
CA VAL A 182 -5.51 -1.34 6.82
C VAL A 182 -5.57 -2.79 7.29
N MET A 183 -4.73 -3.68 6.75
CA MET A 183 -4.68 -5.09 7.17
C MET A 183 -4.28 -5.25 8.65
N LEU A 184 -3.33 -4.44 9.14
CA LEU A 184 -2.99 -4.37 10.57
C LEU A 184 -4.18 -3.94 11.43
N ALA A 185 -4.96 -2.95 10.98
CA ALA A 185 -6.16 -2.50 11.68
C ALA A 185 -7.24 -3.60 11.72
N ILE A 186 -7.46 -4.30 10.61
CA ILE A 186 -8.37 -5.45 10.53
C ILE A 186 -7.91 -6.58 11.45
N TRP A 187 -6.62 -6.90 11.46
CA TRP A 187 -6.06 -7.90 12.36
C TRP A 187 -6.22 -7.49 13.83
N ALA A 188 -5.96 -6.23 14.17
CA ALA A 188 -6.19 -5.72 15.52
C ALA A 188 -7.66 -5.82 15.94
N TRP A 189 -8.60 -5.63 15.01
CA TRP A 189 -10.03 -5.85 15.26
C TRP A 189 -10.36 -7.31 15.57
N VAL A 190 -9.84 -8.26 14.77
CA VAL A 190 -9.99 -9.70 15.00
C VAL A 190 -9.43 -10.11 16.37
N GLN A 191 -8.31 -9.50 16.77
CA GLN A 191 -7.68 -9.73 18.07
C GLN A 191 -8.34 -8.96 19.23
N HIS A 192 -9.47 -8.29 19.01
CA HIS A 192 -10.16 -7.43 19.98
C HIS A 192 -9.29 -6.31 20.57
N LYS A 193 -8.22 -5.90 19.89
CA LYS A 193 -7.28 -4.85 20.28
C LYS A 193 -7.70 -3.48 19.72
N HIS A 194 -8.78 -2.92 20.26
CA HIS A 194 -9.42 -1.70 19.73
C HIS A 194 -8.50 -0.47 19.62
N ARG A 195 -7.61 -0.23 20.59
CA ARG A 195 -6.66 0.89 20.53
C ARG A 195 -5.71 0.79 19.34
N TRP A 196 -5.24 -0.43 19.06
CA TRP A 196 -4.37 -0.71 17.92
C TRP A 196 -5.11 -0.60 16.59
N GLN A 197 -6.39 -0.99 16.54
CA GLN A 197 -7.22 -0.77 15.35
C GLN A 197 -7.31 0.72 14.99
N ILE A 198 -7.62 1.57 15.98
CA ILE A 198 -7.71 3.03 15.80
C ILE A 198 -6.37 3.60 15.34
N PHE A 199 -5.28 3.20 15.99
CA PHE A 199 -3.93 3.65 15.65
C PHE A 199 -3.55 3.31 14.21
N TRP A 200 -3.74 2.05 13.80
CA TRP A 200 -3.39 1.62 12.45
C TRP A 200 -4.27 2.25 11.36
N PHE A 201 -5.57 2.46 11.64
CA PHE A 201 -6.43 3.20 10.70
C PHE A 201 -6.06 4.68 10.59
N ALA A 202 -5.65 5.32 11.68
CA ALA A 202 -5.18 6.70 11.64
C ALA A 202 -3.94 6.85 10.76
N LEU A 203 -2.98 5.93 10.91
CA LEU A 203 -1.79 5.86 10.05
C LEU A 203 -2.16 5.54 8.59
N ALA A 204 -3.11 4.63 8.35
CA ALA A 204 -3.55 4.30 7.00
C ALA A 204 -4.13 5.53 6.28
N MET A 205 -4.94 6.35 6.98
CA MET A 205 -5.51 7.59 6.43
C MET A 205 -4.45 8.64 6.06
N LEU A 206 -3.36 8.74 6.84
CA LEU A 206 -2.23 9.61 6.52
C LEU A 206 -1.38 9.09 5.35
N THR A 207 -1.59 7.84 4.93
CA THR A 207 -0.90 7.25 3.77
C THR A 207 -1.73 7.36 2.50
N LYS A 208 -3.04 7.09 2.61
CA LYS A 208 -3.97 7.14 1.48
C LYS A 208 -5.41 7.30 1.96
N GLU A 209 -6.11 8.24 1.34
CA GLU A 209 -7.49 8.60 1.62
C GLU A 209 -8.49 7.44 1.43
N THR A 210 -8.17 6.48 0.56
CA THR A 210 -9.02 5.28 0.33
C THR A 210 -9.13 4.37 1.55
N ALA A 211 -8.27 4.52 2.56
CA ALA A 211 -8.41 3.83 3.83
C ALA A 211 -9.74 4.19 4.54
N PHE A 212 -10.34 5.34 4.20
CA PHE A 212 -11.63 5.79 4.73
C PHE A 212 -12.73 4.77 4.47
N LEU A 213 -12.70 4.09 3.32
CA LEU A 213 -13.71 3.10 2.95
C LEU A 213 -13.79 1.95 3.98
N PHE A 214 -12.64 1.55 4.52
CA PHE A 214 -12.57 0.55 5.58
C PHE A 214 -12.99 1.13 6.93
N ILE A 215 -12.56 2.34 7.28
CA ILE A 215 -12.98 3.01 8.52
C ILE A 215 -14.51 3.17 8.56
N ALA A 216 -15.11 3.60 7.45
CA ALA A 216 -16.54 3.69 7.29
C ALA A 216 -17.23 2.33 7.44
N ALA A 217 -16.67 1.25 6.85
CA ALA A 217 -17.21 -0.10 6.98
C ALA A 217 -17.26 -0.58 8.44
N TYR A 218 -16.16 -0.44 9.16
CA TYR A 218 -16.08 -0.83 10.58
C TYR A 218 -16.86 0.13 11.49
N GLY A 219 -16.93 1.41 11.13
CA GLY A 219 -17.69 2.44 11.82
C GLY A 219 -19.19 2.16 11.74
N LEU A 220 -19.71 1.95 10.53
CA LEU A 220 -21.12 1.63 10.28
C LEU A 220 -21.52 0.32 10.98
N TYR A 221 -20.68 -0.71 10.89
CA TYR A 221 -20.90 -1.94 11.64
C TYR A 221 -20.96 -1.70 13.16
N SER A 222 -20.06 -0.89 13.70
CA SER A 222 -20.03 -0.58 15.13
C SER A 222 -21.26 0.23 15.58
N LEU A 223 -21.73 1.16 14.75
CA LEU A 223 -22.95 1.94 14.98
C LEU A 223 -24.19 1.03 14.97
N GLN A 224 -24.28 0.11 14.01
CA GLN A 224 -25.38 -0.84 13.92
C GLN A 224 -25.44 -1.75 15.14
N GLN A 225 -24.28 -2.20 15.64
CA GLN A 225 -24.17 -2.96 16.89
C GLN A 225 -24.35 -2.10 18.15
N ARG A 226 -24.79 -0.84 18.00
CA ARG A 226 -24.97 0.15 19.08
C ARG A 226 -23.72 0.35 19.95
N ASN A 227 -22.55 0.05 19.42
CA ASN A 227 -21.28 0.22 20.11
C ASN A 227 -20.68 1.59 19.81
N TRP A 228 -21.34 2.62 20.35
CA TRP A 228 -20.96 4.03 20.16
C TRP A 228 -19.51 4.31 20.54
N ARG A 229 -18.99 3.66 21.60
CA ARG A 229 -17.58 3.82 22.01
C ARG A 229 -16.61 3.39 20.93
N LYS A 230 -16.86 2.26 20.26
CA LYS A 230 -16.03 1.80 19.14
C LYS A 230 -16.19 2.70 17.92
N ALA A 231 -17.41 3.11 17.59
CA ALA A 231 -17.67 4.04 16.48
C ALA A 231 -16.96 5.38 16.69
N MET A 232 -17.04 5.97 17.89
CA MET A 232 -16.32 7.18 18.26
C MET A 232 -14.81 6.98 18.20
N GLY A 233 -14.29 5.84 18.69
CA GLY A 233 -12.88 5.50 18.55
C GLY A 233 -12.40 5.48 17.09
N LEU A 234 -13.20 4.90 16.19
CA LEU A 234 -12.92 4.94 14.75
C LEU A 234 -13.04 6.36 14.17
N GLY A 235 -13.98 7.18 14.66
CA GLY A 235 -14.03 8.61 14.33
C GLY A 235 -12.76 9.37 14.74
N ILE A 236 -12.20 9.06 15.92
CA ILE A 236 -10.93 9.63 16.41
C ILE A 236 -9.77 9.25 15.47
N SER A 237 -9.81 8.09 14.81
CA SER A 237 -8.75 7.73 13.85
C SER A 237 -8.66 8.69 12.66
N LEU A 238 -9.70 9.47 12.36
CA LEU A 238 -9.70 10.47 11.30
C LEU A 238 -9.05 11.80 11.73
N VAL A 239 -8.91 12.06 13.03
CA VAL A 239 -8.43 13.34 13.56
C VAL A 239 -7.05 13.71 13.02
N PRO A 240 -6.03 12.84 13.02
CA PRO A 240 -4.71 13.20 12.48
C PRO A 240 -4.75 13.62 11.02
N TYR A 241 -5.58 12.94 10.21
CA TYR A 241 -5.76 13.30 8.80
C TYR A 241 -6.41 14.68 8.66
N PHE A 242 -7.48 14.98 9.39
CA PHE A 242 -8.12 16.29 9.31
C PHE A 242 -7.25 17.43 9.85
N LEU A 243 -6.47 17.19 10.90
CA LEU A 243 -5.49 18.16 11.38
C LEU A 243 -4.45 18.47 10.30
N TRP A 244 -3.98 17.43 9.59
CA TRP A 244 -3.10 17.60 8.44
C TRP A 244 -3.77 18.36 7.30
N GLN A 245 -5.04 18.09 6.99
CA GLN A 245 -5.80 18.85 5.98
C GLN A 245 -5.94 20.33 6.33
N ILE A 246 -6.20 20.66 7.60
CA ILE A 246 -6.25 22.06 8.06
C ILE A 246 -4.88 22.72 7.93
N PHE A 247 -3.80 22.01 8.24
CA PHE A 247 -2.44 22.50 8.01
C PHE A 247 -2.19 22.76 6.52
N LEU A 248 -2.58 21.85 5.62
CA LEU A 248 -2.45 22.05 4.18
C LEU A 248 -3.28 23.23 3.67
N LEU A 249 -4.50 23.42 4.19
CA LEU A 249 -5.32 24.58 3.85
C LEU A 249 -4.62 25.89 4.24
N ASN A 250 -4.07 25.96 5.45
CA ASN A 250 -3.36 27.16 5.92
C ASN A 250 -2.06 27.41 5.15
N TRP A 251 -1.41 26.35 4.67
CA TRP A 251 -0.13 26.45 3.97
C TRP A 251 -0.28 26.72 2.46
N LEU A 252 -1.21 26.02 1.79
CA LEU A 252 -1.36 26.02 0.33
C LEU A 252 -2.64 26.72 -0.15
N GLY A 253 -3.56 27.07 0.76
CA GLY A 253 -4.84 27.71 0.43
C GLY A 253 -5.93 26.76 -0.04
N GLU A 254 -5.67 25.46 -0.11
CA GLU A 254 -6.62 24.45 -0.58
C GLU A 254 -6.54 23.14 0.26
N PHE A 255 -7.62 22.37 0.28
CA PHE A 255 -7.60 21.04 0.88
C PHE A 255 -6.98 20.01 -0.09
N GLY A 256 -6.27 19.03 0.46
CA GLY A 256 -5.70 17.93 -0.33
C GLY A 256 -6.78 17.07 -0.99
N PHE A 257 -7.93 16.87 -0.37
CA PHE A 257 -9.00 16.05 -0.97
C PHE A 257 -9.80 16.79 -2.06
N THR A 258 -9.77 18.13 -2.10
CA THR A 258 -10.47 18.93 -3.13
C THR A 258 -9.63 19.22 -4.36
N SER A 259 -8.31 19.16 -4.23
CA SER A 259 -7.35 19.41 -5.32
C SER A 259 -7.17 18.22 -6.28
N GLY A 260 -7.87 17.11 -6.02
CA GLY A 260 -7.92 15.94 -6.91
C GLY A 260 -8.89 16.09 -8.09
N GLN A 261 -8.98 15.04 -8.90
CA GLN A 261 -9.94 14.99 -10.02
C GLN A 261 -11.38 14.91 -9.50
N PRO A 262 -12.34 15.59 -10.18
CA PRO A 262 -13.72 15.59 -9.75
C PRO A 262 -14.36 14.20 -9.88
N ILE A 263 -15.25 13.89 -8.93
CA ILE A 263 -16.05 12.66 -8.94
C ILE A 263 -17.02 12.70 -10.13
N VAL A 264 -17.15 11.57 -10.83
CA VAL A 264 -18.14 11.40 -11.90
C VAL A 264 -19.37 10.73 -11.30
N TRP A 265 -20.51 11.43 -11.30
CA TRP A 265 -21.75 10.95 -10.68
C TRP A 265 -22.48 9.86 -11.48
N LEU A 266 -22.16 9.70 -12.77
CA LEU A 266 -22.68 8.60 -13.57
C LEU A 266 -21.92 7.31 -13.22
N PRO A 267 -22.59 6.21 -12.82
CA PRO A 267 -21.93 4.94 -12.57
C PRO A 267 -21.15 4.45 -13.79
N PHE A 268 -19.87 4.15 -13.59
CA PHE A 268 -18.88 3.85 -14.63
C PHE A 268 -18.73 4.96 -15.70
N GLY A 269 -19.19 6.18 -15.42
CA GLY A 269 -19.13 7.30 -16.33
C GLY A 269 -17.70 7.64 -16.74
N GLY A 270 -16.75 7.55 -15.80
CA GLY A 270 -15.33 7.73 -16.12
C GLY A 270 -14.79 6.73 -17.15
N TRP A 271 -15.28 5.49 -17.17
CA TRP A 271 -14.95 4.50 -18.20
C TRP A 271 -15.65 4.83 -19.52
N LEU A 272 -16.95 5.16 -19.49
CA LEU A 272 -17.75 5.49 -20.67
C LEU A 272 -17.22 6.72 -21.42
N MET A 273 -16.68 7.72 -20.72
CA MET A 273 -16.02 8.89 -21.32
C MET A 273 -14.85 8.51 -22.25
N SER A 274 -14.29 7.30 -22.14
CA SER A 274 -13.25 6.84 -23.08
C SER A 274 -13.78 6.62 -24.51
N LEU A 275 -15.10 6.49 -24.69
CA LEU A 275 -15.76 6.45 -26.00
C LEU A 275 -15.58 7.75 -26.79
N GLU A 276 -15.47 8.88 -26.09
CA GLU A 276 -15.30 10.20 -26.71
C GLU A 276 -13.92 10.38 -27.34
N ILE A 277 -12.93 9.58 -26.93
CA ILE A 277 -11.57 9.61 -27.48
C ILE A 277 -11.49 8.78 -28.76
N SER A 278 -11.79 7.48 -28.67
CA SER A 278 -11.89 6.59 -29.83
C SER A 278 -12.54 5.26 -29.46
N TRP A 279 -13.27 4.67 -30.40
CA TRP A 279 -13.88 3.36 -30.23
C TRP A 279 -12.84 2.25 -29.99
N GLN A 280 -11.70 2.30 -30.69
CA GLN A 280 -10.62 1.31 -30.56
C GLN A 280 -9.96 1.36 -29.19
N ALA A 281 -9.62 2.56 -28.67
CA ALA A 281 -9.06 2.68 -27.33
C ALA A 281 -10.07 2.24 -26.26
N PHE A 282 -11.34 2.57 -26.44
CA PHE A 282 -12.40 2.09 -25.54
C PHE A 282 -12.46 0.57 -25.50
N LEU A 283 -12.44 -0.12 -26.65
CA LEU A 283 -12.45 -1.59 -26.69
C LEU A 283 -11.22 -2.21 -26.01
N LEU A 284 -10.03 -1.67 -26.28
CA LEU A 284 -8.77 -2.16 -25.70
C LEU A 284 -8.75 -1.98 -24.18
N ILE A 285 -9.13 -0.81 -23.68
CA ILE A 285 -9.24 -0.54 -22.24
C ILE A 285 -10.31 -1.44 -21.62
N SER A 286 -11.46 -1.59 -22.29
CA SER A 286 -12.57 -2.42 -21.79
C SER A 286 -12.18 -3.89 -21.61
N LEU A 287 -11.35 -4.45 -22.50
CA LEU A 287 -10.84 -5.82 -22.37
C LEU A 287 -10.11 -6.04 -21.03
N LEU A 288 -9.47 -4.99 -20.51
CA LEU A 288 -8.83 -5.01 -19.21
C LEU A 288 -9.81 -4.66 -18.07
N ILE A 289 -10.49 -3.52 -18.17
CA ILE A 289 -11.26 -2.96 -17.06
C ILE A 289 -12.51 -3.81 -16.76
N ILE A 290 -13.14 -4.43 -17.76
CA ILE A 290 -14.33 -5.25 -17.54
C ILE A 290 -14.05 -6.43 -16.58
N PRO A 291 -13.10 -7.34 -16.88
CA PRO A 291 -12.82 -8.48 -16.01
C PRO A 291 -12.13 -8.08 -14.70
N LEU A 292 -11.28 -7.04 -14.73
CA LEU A 292 -10.50 -6.61 -13.57
C LEU A 292 -11.34 -5.83 -12.56
N ALA A 293 -12.23 -4.95 -13.03
CA ALA A 293 -12.90 -3.94 -12.22
C ALA A 293 -14.42 -4.01 -12.29
N LEU A 294 -15.06 -3.94 -13.47
CA LEU A 294 -16.53 -3.82 -13.55
C LEU A 294 -17.23 -5.09 -13.05
N ILE A 295 -16.83 -6.27 -13.56
CA ILE A 295 -17.46 -7.53 -13.16
C ILE A 295 -17.31 -7.76 -11.65
N PRO A 296 -16.11 -7.64 -11.05
CA PRO A 296 -15.98 -7.77 -9.60
C PRO A 296 -16.72 -6.69 -8.80
N THR A 297 -16.83 -5.47 -9.33
CA THR A 297 -17.59 -4.39 -8.69
C THR A 297 -19.08 -4.73 -8.63
N LEU A 298 -19.67 -5.13 -9.75
CA LEU A 298 -21.07 -5.55 -9.82
C LEU A 298 -21.34 -6.78 -8.95
N ALA A 299 -20.46 -7.79 -9.02
CA ALA A 299 -20.55 -8.97 -8.17
C ALA A 299 -20.44 -8.59 -6.68
N GLY A 300 -19.52 -7.70 -6.32
CA GLY A 300 -19.35 -7.17 -4.97
C GLY A 300 -20.58 -6.45 -4.45
N LEU A 301 -21.21 -5.60 -5.26
CA LEU A 301 -22.48 -4.94 -4.90
C LEU A 301 -23.58 -5.97 -4.64
N ILE A 302 -23.76 -6.93 -5.55
CA ILE A 302 -24.78 -7.98 -5.39
C ILE A 302 -24.52 -8.79 -4.11
N ILE A 303 -23.28 -9.22 -3.87
CA ILE A 303 -22.90 -10.01 -2.70
C ILE A 303 -23.13 -9.22 -1.40
N SER A 304 -22.65 -7.97 -1.35
CA SER A 304 -22.76 -7.14 -0.15
C SER A 304 -24.21 -6.75 0.16
N ILE A 305 -24.98 -6.32 -0.84
CA ILE A 305 -26.40 -5.98 -0.67
C ILE A 305 -27.18 -7.21 -0.23
N LYS A 306 -27.01 -8.35 -0.90
CA LYS A 306 -27.69 -9.60 -0.52
C LYS A 306 -27.36 -10.01 0.92
N SER A 307 -26.08 -9.92 1.31
CA SER A 307 -25.63 -10.21 2.68
C SER A 307 -26.32 -9.32 3.71
N ILE A 308 -26.39 -8.01 3.45
CA ILE A 308 -26.99 -7.01 4.35
C ILE A 308 -28.51 -7.22 4.44
N VAL A 309 -29.20 -7.43 3.31
CA VAL A 309 -30.66 -7.67 3.26
C VAL A 309 -31.03 -8.97 3.97
N GLN A 310 -30.18 -9.99 3.90
CA GLN A 310 -30.36 -11.25 4.61
C GLN A 310 -30.01 -11.18 6.11
N GLY A 311 -29.66 -10.00 6.63
CA GLY A 311 -29.33 -9.79 8.04
C GLY A 311 -27.93 -10.25 8.44
N PHE A 312 -27.08 -10.65 7.48
CA PHE A 312 -25.67 -10.95 7.76
C PHE A 312 -24.85 -9.66 7.76
N PHE A 313 -24.85 -8.99 8.90
CA PHE A 313 -24.10 -7.75 9.12
C PHE A 313 -22.68 -8.06 9.57
N HIS A 314 -21.70 -7.68 8.74
CA HIS A 314 -20.28 -7.85 9.04
C HIS A 314 -19.45 -6.74 8.39
N PRO A 315 -18.36 -6.24 9.02
CA PRO A 315 -17.51 -5.20 8.43
C PRO A 315 -17.03 -5.52 7.02
N TYR A 316 -16.71 -6.78 6.72
CA TYR A 316 -16.29 -7.20 5.38
C TYR A 316 -17.38 -6.99 4.31
N ALA A 317 -18.65 -7.19 4.63
CA ALA A 317 -19.75 -6.92 3.69
C ALA A 317 -19.85 -5.42 3.39
N TYR A 318 -19.73 -4.58 4.43
CA TYR A 318 -19.69 -3.13 4.26
C TYR A 318 -18.43 -2.64 3.53
N ALA A 319 -17.28 -3.27 3.76
CA ALA A 319 -16.05 -2.96 3.06
C ALA A 319 -16.17 -3.26 1.56
N ILE A 320 -16.79 -4.40 1.19
CA ILE A 320 -17.12 -4.68 -0.21
C ILE A 320 -18.05 -3.60 -0.76
N LEU A 321 -19.14 -3.28 -0.05
CA LEU A 321 -20.10 -2.26 -0.48
C LEU A 321 -19.42 -0.92 -0.76
N PHE A 322 -18.64 -0.39 0.19
CA PHE A 322 -18.00 0.91 0.04
C PHE A 322 -16.91 0.92 -1.02
N ASN A 323 -16.09 -0.13 -1.14
CA ASN A 323 -15.11 -0.23 -2.23
C ASN A 323 -15.80 -0.34 -3.59
N ALA A 324 -16.88 -1.12 -3.70
CA ALA A 324 -17.61 -1.27 -4.95
C ALA A 324 -18.36 0.02 -5.34
N LEU A 325 -18.98 0.72 -4.38
CA LEU A 325 -19.56 2.04 -4.62
C LEU A 325 -18.50 3.06 -5.05
N PHE A 326 -17.33 3.05 -4.41
CA PHE A 326 -16.23 3.92 -4.82
C PHE A 326 -15.80 3.66 -6.26
N MET A 327 -15.72 2.39 -6.67
CA MET A 327 -15.44 2.01 -8.05
C MET A 327 -16.47 2.58 -9.04
N LEU A 328 -17.76 2.65 -8.71
CA LEU A 328 -18.78 3.17 -9.62
C LEU A 328 -18.54 4.63 -10.03
N PHE A 329 -17.99 5.45 -9.14
CA PHE A 329 -17.92 6.90 -9.32
C PHE A 329 -16.49 7.40 -9.57
N LEU A 330 -15.59 6.52 -10.03
CA LEU A 330 -14.20 6.90 -10.30
C LEU A 330 -14.10 7.91 -11.45
N PRO A 331 -13.15 8.87 -11.35
CA PRO A 331 -12.86 9.82 -12.42
C PRO A 331 -12.39 9.17 -13.72
N HIS A 332 -12.55 9.87 -14.84
CA HIS A 332 -12.14 9.41 -16.16
C HIS A 332 -10.64 9.06 -16.24
N LEU A 333 -9.76 9.91 -15.68
CA LEU A 333 -8.32 9.66 -15.69
C LEU A 333 -7.95 8.37 -14.98
N THR A 334 -8.64 8.03 -13.88
CA THR A 334 -8.40 6.79 -13.16
C THR A 334 -8.71 5.58 -14.03
N TYR A 335 -9.79 5.60 -14.81
CA TYR A 335 -10.14 4.50 -15.73
C TYR A 335 -9.25 4.41 -16.95
N ARG A 336 -8.74 5.55 -17.43
CA ARG A 336 -7.83 5.61 -18.57
C ARG A 336 -6.45 5.05 -18.22
N GLU A 337 -5.99 5.29 -17.00
CA GLU A 337 -4.70 4.81 -16.52
C GLU A 337 -4.84 3.41 -15.91
N SER A 338 -4.38 2.39 -16.64
CA SER A 338 -4.46 0.99 -16.21
C SER A 338 -3.83 0.74 -14.84
N SER A 339 -2.71 1.38 -14.55
CA SER A 339 -2.02 1.34 -13.25
C SER A 339 -2.88 1.90 -12.11
N ALA A 340 -3.64 2.96 -12.36
CA ALA A 340 -4.52 3.58 -11.38
C ALA A 340 -5.71 2.68 -11.03
N VAL A 341 -6.37 2.08 -12.03
CA VAL A 341 -7.46 1.11 -11.77
C VAL A 341 -6.97 -0.09 -10.97
N ILE A 342 -5.84 -0.68 -11.37
CA ILE A 342 -5.25 -1.83 -10.67
C ILE A 342 -5.02 -1.51 -9.18
N ARG A 343 -4.52 -0.30 -8.88
CA ARG A 343 -4.28 0.16 -7.50
C ARG A 343 -5.56 0.36 -6.70
N VAL A 344 -6.62 0.90 -7.32
CA VAL A 344 -7.89 1.14 -6.63
C VAL A 344 -8.66 -0.17 -6.38
N VAL A 345 -8.68 -1.08 -7.36
CA VAL A 345 -9.37 -2.37 -7.27
C VAL A 345 -8.86 -3.23 -6.11
N GLN A 346 -7.61 -3.07 -5.68
CA GLN A 346 -7.03 -3.84 -4.58
C GLN A 346 -7.88 -3.79 -3.30
N GLY A 347 -8.49 -2.64 -2.97
CA GLY A 347 -9.36 -2.53 -1.78
C GLY A 347 -10.60 -3.43 -1.87
N LEU A 348 -11.21 -3.50 -3.05
CA LEU A 348 -12.32 -4.42 -3.35
C LEU A 348 -11.85 -5.88 -3.31
N THR A 349 -10.68 -6.17 -3.87
CA THR A 349 -10.06 -7.50 -3.87
C THR A 349 -9.86 -8.05 -2.47
N ILE A 350 -9.25 -7.25 -1.58
CA ILE A 350 -9.02 -7.63 -0.19
C ILE A 350 -10.35 -7.85 0.54
N SER A 351 -11.33 -6.97 0.32
CA SER A 351 -12.64 -7.07 0.94
C SER A 351 -13.37 -8.36 0.54
N LEU A 352 -13.34 -8.71 -0.75
CA LEU A 352 -13.91 -9.95 -1.28
C LEU A 352 -13.15 -11.19 -0.79
N LEU A 353 -11.82 -11.14 -0.73
CA LEU A 353 -10.98 -12.21 -0.21
C LEU A 353 -11.32 -12.51 1.25
N LEU A 354 -11.38 -11.48 2.11
CA LEU A 354 -11.69 -11.64 3.54
C LEU A 354 -13.13 -12.07 3.77
N PHE A 355 -14.09 -11.57 2.98
CA PHE A 355 -15.48 -12.05 3.04
C PHE A 355 -15.61 -13.51 2.59
N GLY A 356 -14.90 -13.90 1.53
CA GLY A 356 -14.81 -15.28 1.07
C GLY A 356 -14.20 -16.21 2.11
N ALA A 357 -13.18 -15.73 2.83
CA ALA A 357 -12.57 -16.46 3.94
C ALA A 357 -13.54 -16.64 5.12
N LEU A 358 -14.21 -15.56 5.54
CA LEU A 358 -15.21 -15.57 6.61
C LEU A 358 -16.36 -16.54 6.31
N THR A 359 -16.88 -16.50 5.09
CA THR A 359 -18.00 -17.36 4.65
C THR A 359 -17.53 -18.75 4.19
N LYS A 360 -16.21 -19.00 4.19
CA LYS A 360 -15.57 -20.22 3.65
C LYS A 360 -16.02 -20.56 2.23
N SER A 361 -16.36 -19.55 1.44
CA SER A 361 -16.83 -19.71 0.06
C SER A 361 -15.66 -19.96 -0.88
N LYS A 362 -15.45 -21.23 -1.25
CA LYS A 362 -14.43 -21.63 -2.23
C LYS A 362 -14.57 -20.89 -3.56
N ARG A 363 -15.79 -20.55 -3.98
CA ARG A 363 -16.04 -19.83 -5.23
C ARG A 363 -15.44 -18.42 -5.21
N ILE A 364 -15.71 -17.65 -4.14
CA ILE A 364 -15.19 -16.29 -3.98
C ILE A 364 -13.66 -16.33 -3.89
N LEU A 365 -13.13 -17.26 -3.10
CA LEU A 365 -11.69 -17.43 -2.93
C LEU A 365 -10.99 -17.82 -4.24
N ASN A 366 -11.53 -18.75 -5.02
CA ASN A 366 -10.95 -19.15 -6.30
C ASN A 366 -11.04 -18.05 -7.36
N TYR A 367 -12.14 -17.30 -7.40
CA TYR A 367 -12.24 -16.16 -8.33
C TYR A 367 -11.30 -15.02 -7.95
N SER A 368 -10.95 -14.87 -6.66
CA SER A 368 -9.95 -13.87 -6.26
C SER A 368 -8.56 -14.15 -6.84
N ILE A 369 -8.24 -15.40 -7.17
CA ILE A 369 -6.99 -15.77 -7.85
C ILE A 369 -6.92 -15.15 -9.26
N LEU A 370 -8.06 -14.91 -9.91
CA LEU A 370 -8.09 -14.36 -11.26
C LEU A 370 -7.44 -12.97 -11.35
N TRP A 371 -7.43 -12.20 -10.26
CA TRP A 371 -6.72 -10.92 -10.23
C TRP A 371 -5.21 -11.05 -10.39
N LEU A 372 -4.63 -12.23 -10.10
CA LEU A 372 -3.21 -12.46 -10.35
C LEU A 372 -2.86 -12.46 -11.85
N PHE A 373 -3.83 -12.68 -12.74
CA PHE A 373 -3.59 -12.54 -14.19
C PHE A 373 -3.30 -11.09 -14.60
N ALA A 374 -3.70 -10.09 -13.79
CA ALA A 374 -3.34 -8.70 -14.06
C ALA A 374 -1.82 -8.45 -13.99
N ASN A 375 -1.04 -9.35 -13.36
CA ASN A 375 0.42 -9.26 -13.36
C ASN A 375 1.04 -9.39 -14.76
N VAL A 376 0.37 -10.05 -15.71
CA VAL A 376 0.85 -10.16 -17.09
C VAL A 376 1.10 -8.78 -17.69
N ILE A 377 0.22 -7.83 -17.38
CA ILE A 377 0.29 -6.45 -17.89
C ILE A 377 1.48 -5.72 -17.27
N VAL A 378 1.66 -5.87 -15.96
CA VAL A 378 2.78 -5.25 -15.24
C VAL A 378 4.11 -5.80 -15.75
N ILE A 379 4.21 -7.11 -15.93
CA ILE A 379 5.43 -7.77 -16.42
C ILE A 379 5.73 -7.35 -17.86
N SER A 380 4.72 -7.23 -18.73
CA SER A 380 4.92 -6.79 -20.12
C SER A 380 5.39 -5.33 -20.27
N SER A 381 5.29 -4.53 -19.20
CA SER A 381 5.71 -3.13 -19.17
C SER A 381 7.13 -2.91 -18.62
N ILE A 382 7.80 -3.98 -18.19
CA ILE A 382 9.21 -4.01 -17.74
C ILE A 382 10.12 -4.25 -18.94
#